data_AF-A0A7Y1YU47-F1
#
_entry.id   AF-A0A7Y1YU47-F1
#
_cell.length_a   1.000
_cell.length_b   1.000
_cell.length_c   1.000
_cell.angle_alpha   90.00
_cell.angle_beta   90.00
_cell.angle_gamma   90.00
#
_symmetry.space_group_name_H-M   'P 1'
#
loop_
_entity.id
_entity.type
_entity.pdbx_description
1 polymer ?
#
loop_
_entity_poly.entity_id
_entity_poly.type
_entity_poly.pdbx_seq_one_letter_code
_entity_poly.pdbx_strand_id
1 'polypeptide(L)'
;VEDGRVLNDPTLELLARAAVSHARAGADVVAPSDMMDGRIGAIRRHLEKNGHHNTRILAYAAKYASSFYGPFRDAVGSAGNLGGGNKYTYQMDPANSDEAIREVGLDLEEGADMVMIKPGMPYLDIVHRVKQRFGAPTLVYQVSGEYAMLKAASANGWLDEEAVVMESLVAIKRAGADAILSYYALQAAEWIRMRR
;
A
#
# COMPACT_ATOMS: atom_id res chain seq x y z
N VAL A 1 4.46 7.76 21.42
CA VAL A 1 5.89 7.45 21.25
C VAL A 1 6.51 7.55 22.62
N GLU A 2 7.15 6.49 23.08
CA GLU A 2 7.90 6.45 24.34
C GLU A 2 9.33 6.05 24.01
N ASP A 3 10.32 6.78 24.54
CA ASP A 3 11.74 6.57 24.27
C ASP A 3 12.10 6.46 22.77
N GLY A 4 11.40 7.22 21.93
CA GLY A 4 11.59 7.20 20.47
C GLY A 4 10.98 5.99 19.76
N ARG A 5 10.31 5.08 20.48
CA ARG A 5 9.62 3.91 19.92
C ARG A 5 8.14 4.18 19.69
N VAL A 6 7.64 3.69 18.55
CA VAL A 6 6.20 3.67 18.26
C VAL A 6 5.59 2.54 19.06
N LEU A 7 4.56 2.84 19.85
CA LEU A 7 3.88 1.85 20.69
C LEU A 7 2.78 1.18 19.87
N ASN A 8 2.78 -0.15 19.80
CA ASN A 8 1.80 -0.90 19.01
C ASN A 8 0.37 -0.72 19.54
N ASP A 9 0.08 -1.26 20.72
CA ASP A 9 -1.29 -1.38 21.24
C ASP A 9 -1.99 -0.03 21.44
N PRO A 10 -1.34 1.01 22.02
CA PRO A 10 -1.96 2.32 22.13
C PRO A 10 -2.26 2.96 20.76
N THR A 11 -1.53 2.59 19.70
CA THR A 11 -1.78 3.10 18.35
C THR A 11 -3.03 2.46 17.75
N LEU A 12 -3.33 1.19 18.06
CA LEU A 12 -4.46 0.48 17.44
C LEU A 12 -5.80 1.15 17.75
N GLU A 13 -6.00 1.61 18.99
CA GLU A 13 -7.22 2.30 19.39
C GLU A 13 -7.43 3.60 18.61
N LEU A 14 -6.34 4.36 18.39
CA LEU A 14 -6.39 5.59 17.60
C LEU A 14 -6.70 5.30 16.12
N LEU A 15 -6.10 4.26 15.55
CA LEU A 15 -6.36 3.83 14.17
C LEU A 15 -7.80 3.36 13.98
N ALA A 16 -8.33 2.58 14.93
CA ALA A 16 -9.70 2.09 14.89
C ALA A 16 -10.72 3.25 14.97
N ARG A 17 -10.49 4.23 15.84
CA ARG A 17 -11.30 5.45 15.91
C ARG A 17 -11.24 6.26 14.62
N ALA A 18 -10.06 6.38 14.00
CA ALA A 18 -9.91 7.06 12.70
C ALA A 18 -10.67 6.33 11.59
N ALA A 19 -10.59 5.00 11.53
CA ALA A 19 -11.33 4.19 10.56
C ALA A 19 -12.85 4.36 10.69
N VAL A 20 -13.38 4.33 11.92
CA VAL A 20 -14.81 4.60 12.16
C VAL A 20 -15.18 6.02 11.75
N SER A 21 -14.33 7.01 12.01
CA SER A 21 -14.56 8.40 11.57
C SER A 21 -14.69 8.48 10.03
N HIS A 22 -13.78 7.83 9.29
CA HIS A 22 -13.86 7.78 7.83
C HIS A 22 -15.12 7.06 7.34
N ALA A 23 -15.50 5.94 7.96
CA ALA A 23 -16.71 5.20 7.62
C ALA A 23 -17.98 6.05 7.85
N ARG A 24 -18.06 6.79 8.96
CA ARG A 24 -19.14 7.75 9.24
C ARG A 24 -19.22 8.87 8.22
N ALA A 25 -18.07 9.29 7.67
CA ALA A 25 -17.99 10.27 6.60
C ALA A 25 -18.37 9.70 5.21
N GLY A 26 -18.64 8.40 5.10
CA GLY A 26 -19.06 7.74 3.86
C GLY A 26 -17.94 7.06 3.08
N ALA A 27 -16.78 6.81 3.67
CA ALA A 27 -15.73 6.06 3.01
C ALA A 27 -16.15 4.60 2.78
N ASP A 28 -16.14 4.17 1.51
CA ASP A 28 -16.41 2.78 1.12
C ASP A 28 -15.29 1.82 1.53
N VAL A 29 -14.06 2.32 1.59
CA VAL A 29 -12.85 1.56 1.89
C VAL A 29 -11.97 2.37 2.83
N VAL A 30 -11.54 1.76 3.94
CA VAL A 30 -10.44 2.26 4.78
C VAL A 30 -9.19 1.47 4.48
N ALA A 31 -8.03 2.14 4.41
CA ALA A 31 -6.80 1.52 3.96
C ALA A 31 -5.65 1.74 4.98
N PRO A 32 -5.66 1.03 6.12
CA PRO A 32 -4.66 1.18 7.17
C PRO A 32 -3.25 0.87 6.63
N SER A 33 -2.36 1.85 6.71
CA SER A 33 -1.00 1.78 6.13
C SER A 33 0.12 1.95 7.17
N ASP A 34 -0.24 1.82 8.45
CA ASP A 34 0.60 2.03 9.62
C ASP A 34 1.60 0.89 9.88
N MET A 35 1.27 -0.36 9.53
CA MET A 35 2.03 -1.58 9.83
C MET A 35 2.14 -1.91 11.33
N MET A 36 1.10 -1.65 12.11
CA MET A 36 1.01 -2.10 13.51
C MET A 36 0.43 -3.52 13.59
N ASP A 37 0.96 -4.36 14.45
CA ASP A 37 0.49 -5.72 14.64
C ASP A 37 -0.96 -5.71 15.17
N GLY A 38 -1.86 -6.52 14.57
CA GLY A 38 -3.24 -6.65 15.04
C GLY A 38 -4.19 -5.50 14.65
N ARG A 39 -3.73 -4.49 13.88
CA ARG A 39 -4.58 -3.33 13.55
C ARG A 39 -5.81 -3.69 12.74
N ILE A 40 -5.73 -4.70 11.87
CA ILE A 40 -6.85 -5.06 10.98
C ILE A 40 -8.00 -5.59 11.81
N GLY A 41 -7.72 -6.52 12.73
CA GLY A 41 -8.73 -7.08 13.62
C GLY A 41 -9.30 -6.02 14.55
N ALA A 42 -8.48 -5.10 15.05
CA ALA A 42 -8.93 -3.97 15.87
C ALA A 42 -9.88 -3.05 15.10
N ILE A 43 -9.52 -2.66 13.86
CA ILE A 43 -10.34 -1.82 12.99
C ILE A 43 -11.65 -2.53 12.63
N ARG A 44 -11.58 -3.79 12.17
CA ARG A 44 -12.76 -4.61 11.83
C ARG A 44 -13.74 -4.64 13.00
N ARG A 45 -13.30 -5.02 14.21
CA ARG A 45 -14.16 -5.05 15.40
C ARG A 45 -14.84 -3.70 15.67
N HIS A 46 -14.14 -2.59 15.46
CA HIS A 46 -14.71 -1.25 15.68
C HIS A 46 -15.72 -0.86 14.60
N LEU A 47 -15.45 -1.17 13.32
CA LEU A 47 -16.41 -0.97 12.24
C LEU A 47 -17.69 -1.77 12.50
N GLU A 48 -17.57 -3.05 12.86
CA GLU A 48 -18.71 -3.92 13.20
C GLU A 48 -19.53 -3.35 14.37
N LYS A 49 -18.87 -2.99 15.48
CA LYS A 49 -19.54 -2.43 16.67
C LYS A 49 -20.27 -1.11 16.39
N ASN A 50 -19.86 -0.37 15.37
CA ASN A 50 -20.46 0.91 14.99
C ASN A 50 -21.44 0.79 13.81
N GLY A 51 -21.77 -0.44 13.36
CA GLY A 51 -22.74 -0.68 12.28
C GLY A 51 -22.18 -0.45 10.87
N HIS A 52 -20.86 -0.34 10.71
CA HIS A 52 -20.19 -0.12 9.42
C HIS A 52 -19.74 -1.44 8.75
N HIS A 53 -20.64 -2.42 8.69
CA HIS A 53 -20.35 -3.79 8.23
C HIS A 53 -19.79 -3.85 6.79
N ASN A 54 -20.30 -2.98 5.91
CA ASN A 54 -19.95 -2.96 4.48
C ASN A 54 -18.74 -2.06 4.16
N THR A 55 -18.20 -1.33 5.14
CA THR A 55 -16.96 -0.59 4.92
C THR A 55 -15.82 -1.60 4.81
N ARG A 56 -15.17 -1.61 3.66
CA ARG A 56 -14.10 -2.56 3.35
C ARG A 56 -12.78 -2.12 3.95
N ILE A 57 -11.91 -3.09 4.24
CA ILE A 57 -10.55 -2.89 4.71
C ILE A 57 -9.57 -3.32 3.63
N LEU A 58 -8.78 -2.38 3.14
CA LEU A 58 -7.64 -2.61 2.27
C LEU A 58 -6.36 -2.58 3.11
N ALA A 59 -5.94 -3.75 3.59
CA ALA A 59 -4.80 -3.87 4.47
C ALA A 59 -3.49 -3.66 3.69
N TYR A 60 -2.65 -2.71 4.12
CA TYR A 60 -1.25 -2.70 3.69
C TYR A 60 -0.52 -3.78 4.46
N ALA A 61 -0.66 -5.01 3.97
CA ALA A 61 -0.17 -6.21 4.63
C ALA A 61 1.34 -6.37 4.48
N ALA A 62 1.85 -6.19 3.26
CA ALA A 62 3.28 -6.27 2.98
C ALA A 62 3.81 -4.89 2.58
N LYS A 63 4.08 -4.04 3.57
CA LYS A 63 4.66 -2.70 3.36
C LYS A 63 6.09 -2.63 3.86
N TYR A 64 7.00 -2.53 2.91
CA TYR A 64 8.44 -2.55 3.16
C TYR A 64 8.99 -1.18 3.58
N ALA A 65 10.08 -1.21 4.33
CA ALA A 65 10.88 -0.05 4.70
C ALA A 65 11.72 0.44 3.51
N SER A 66 11.04 1.05 2.54
CA SER A 66 11.62 1.35 1.24
C SER A 66 12.13 2.80 1.10
N SER A 67 13.22 2.95 0.34
CA SER A 67 13.74 4.25 -0.12
C SER A 67 12.91 4.86 -1.27
N PHE A 68 11.98 4.12 -1.87
CA PHE A 68 11.13 4.62 -2.96
C PHE A 68 10.03 5.60 -2.51
N TYR A 69 9.93 5.92 -1.22
CA TYR A 69 8.88 6.80 -0.68
C TYR A 69 9.26 8.29 -0.64
N GLY A 70 10.50 8.66 -1.01
CA GLY A 70 10.99 10.04 -0.91
C GLY A 70 10.03 11.09 -1.48
N PRO A 71 9.65 11.01 -2.78
CA PRO A 71 8.80 12.04 -3.37
C PRO A 71 7.40 12.16 -2.74
N PHE A 72 6.85 11.08 -2.17
CA PHE A 72 5.59 11.14 -1.43
C PHE A 72 5.74 11.92 -0.12
N ARG A 73 6.87 11.75 0.59
CA ARG A 73 7.12 12.45 1.86
C ARG A 73 7.20 13.96 1.65
N ASP A 74 7.77 14.39 0.53
CA ASP A 74 7.79 15.80 0.11
C ASP A 74 6.39 16.29 -0.20
N ALA A 75 5.62 15.54 -1.00
CA ALA A 75 4.27 15.91 -1.42
C ALA A 75 3.29 16.11 -0.24
N VAL A 76 3.41 15.32 0.84
CA VAL A 76 2.54 15.44 2.03
C VAL A 76 3.18 16.25 3.17
N GLY A 77 4.33 16.88 2.94
CA GLY A 77 5.01 17.72 3.93
C GLY A 77 5.54 16.97 5.16
N SER A 78 5.72 15.65 5.07
CA SER A 78 6.12 14.81 6.21
C SER A 78 7.63 14.58 6.32
N ALA A 79 8.40 15.03 5.33
CA ALA A 79 9.85 14.86 5.30
C ALA A 79 10.55 15.50 6.52
N GLY A 80 10.11 16.71 6.90
CA GLY A 80 10.63 17.43 8.07
C GLY A 80 10.29 16.75 9.41
N ASN A 81 9.08 16.20 9.53
CA ASN A 81 8.62 15.51 10.74
C ASN A 81 9.32 14.16 10.96
N LEU A 82 9.78 13.51 9.88
CA LEU A 82 10.52 12.25 9.99
C LEU A 82 11.98 12.49 10.44
N GLY A 83 12.56 13.67 10.16
CA GLY A 83 13.73 14.20 10.88
C GLY A 83 14.96 13.27 10.98
N GLY A 84 15.23 12.44 9.97
CA GLY A 84 16.32 11.44 9.98
C GLY A 84 15.97 10.09 10.62
N GLY A 85 14.77 9.95 11.18
CA GLY A 85 14.22 8.70 11.70
C GLY A 85 13.90 7.69 10.58
N ASN A 86 14.02 6.41 10.91
CA ASN A 86 13.64 5.31 10.04
C ASN A 86 12.34 4.66 10.50
N LYS A 87 11.80 3.78 9.67
CA LYS A 87 10.57 3.03 9.95
C LYS A 87 10.84 1.54 10.10
N TYR A 88 12.09 1.16 10.37
CA TYR A 88 12.56 -0.23 10.34
C TYR A 88 12.00 -1.09 11.46
N THR A 89 11.43 -0.48 12.50
CA THR A 89 10.86 -1.22 13.63
C THR A 89 9.41 -1.65 13.39
N TYR A 90 8.82 -1.34 12.24
CA TYR A 90 7.44 -1.72 11.91
C TYR A 90 7.18 -1.92 10.41
N GLN A 91 7.92 -1.24 9.53
CA GLN A 91 7.92 -1.60 8.11
C GLN A 91 8.89 -2.75 7.86
N MET A 92 8.51 -3.66 6.98
CA MET A 92 9.26 -4.89 6.73
C MET A 92 10.64 -4.63 6.11
N ASP A 93 11.59 -5.51 6.42
CA ASP A 93 12.91 -5.50 5.77
C ASP A 93 12.76 -5.87 4.27
N PRO A 94 13.28 -5.06 3.33
CA PRO A 94 13.32 -5.39 1.90
C PRO A 94 13.89 -6.77 1.55
N ALA A 95 14.75 -7.35 2.40
CA ALA A 95 15.34 -8.67 2.18
C ALA A 95 14.34 -9.83 2.42
N ASN A 96 13.20 -9.57 3.07
CA ASN A 96 12.32 -10.63 3.55
C ASN A 96 11.17 -10.91 2.58
N SER A 97 11.12 -12.16 2.09
CA SER A 97 10.03 -12.64 1.23
C SER A 97 9.02 -13.52 2.01
N ASP A 98 9.50 -14.41 2.89
CA ASP A 98 8.62 -15.31 3.66
C ASP A 98 7.80 -14.60 4.74
N GLU A 99 8.32 -13.50 5.26
CA GLU A 99 7.60 -12.64 6.20
C GLU A 99 6.33 -12.06 5.58
N ALA A 100 6.35 -11.67 4.31
CA ALA A 100 5.19 -11.14 3.61
C ALA A 100 4.02 -12.14 3.59
N ILE A 101 4.33 -13.43 3.48
CA ILE A 101 3.31 -14.48 3.49
C ILE A 101 2.68 -14.62 4.88
N ARG A 102 3.47 -14.44 5.95
CA ARG A 102 2.93 -14.45 7.31
C ARG A 102 2.04 -13.24 7.56
N GLU A 103 2.52 -12.03 7.24
CA GLU A 103 1.76 -10.78 7.43
C GLU A 103 0.42 -10.79 6.68
N VAL A 104 0.45 -11.20 5.41
CA VAL A 104 -0.78 -11.32 4.61
C VAL A 104 -1.74 -12.37 5.19
N GLY A 105 -1.22 -13.50 5.67
CA GLY A 105 -2.03 -14.52 6.33
C GLY A 105 -2.76 -13.97 7.56
N LEU A 106 -2.02 -13.26 8.44
CA LEU A 106 -2.56 -12.63 9.64
C LEU A 106 -3.66 -11.62 9.30
N ASP A 107 -3.41 -10.72 8.35
CA ASP A 107 -4.40 -9.70 7.95
C ASP A 107 -5.70 -10.30 7.39
N LEU A 108 -5.59 -11.38 6.62
CA LEU A 108 -6.74 -12.10 6.10
C LEU A 108 -7.53 -12.80 7.22
N GLU A 109 -6.83 -13.45 8.17
CA GLU A 109 -7.46 -14.05 9.36
C GLU A 109 -8.15 -13.00 10.23
N GLU A 110 -7.61 -11.78 10.28
CA GLU A 110 -8.16 -10.64 11.00
C GLU A 110 -9.34 -9.95 10.30
N GLY A 111 -9.66 -10.33 9.05
CA GLY A 111 -10.83 -9.86 8.31
C GLY A 111 -10.57 -8.72 7.32
N ALA A 112 -9.37 -8.64 6.74
CA ALA A 112 -9.11 -7.80 5.58
C ALA A 112 -9.91 -8.28 4.36
N ASP A 113 -10.55 -7.36 3.64
CA ASP A 113 -11.27 -7.66 2.39
C ASP A 113 -10.32 -7.73 1.19
N MET A 114 -9.23 -6.96 1.27
CA MET A 114 -8.20 -6.84 0.26
C MET A 114 -6.84 -6.65 0.94
N VAL A 115 -5.77 -7.13 0.30
CA VAL A 115 -4.39 -6.96 0.79
C VAL A 115 -3.56 -6.18 -0.22
N MET A 116 -2.59 -5.40 0.27
CA MET A 116 -1.73 -4.55 -0.55
C MET A 116 -0.26 -4.82 -0.31
N ILE A 117 0.48 -4.90 -1.42
CA ILE A 117 1.95 -4.95 -1.46
C ILE A 117 2.45 -3.56 -1.82
N LYS A 118 3.44 -3.07 -1.06
CA LYS A 118 4.03 -1.75 -1.26
C LYS A 118 5.52 -1.75 -0.87
N PRO A 119 6.44 -1.28 -1.74
CA PRO A 119 6.27 -0.75 -3.10
C PRO A 119 5.80 -1.75 -4.17
N GLY A 120 5.70 -1.29 -5.43
CA GLY A 120 5.18 -2.06 -6.55
C GLY A 120 6.23 -2.83 -7.33
N MET A 121 6.80 -2.23 -8.38
CA MET A 121 7.75 -2.87 -9.31
C MET A 121 8.91 -3.61 -8.63
N PRO A 122 9.53 -3.11 -7.55
CA PRO A 122 10.64 -3.82 -6.91
C PRO A 122 10.22 -5.07 -6.11
N TYR A 123 8.92 -5.34 -5.98
CA TYR A 123 8.36 -6.41 -5.13
C TYR A 123 7.33 -7.27 -5.88
N LEU A 124 7.42 -7.36 -7.21
CA LEU A 124 6.50 -8.16 -8.02
C LEU A 124 6.57 -9.66 -7.72
N ASP A 125 7.71 -10.14 -7.22
CA ASP A 125 7.86 -11.49 -6.69
C ASP A 125 6.94 -11.72 -5.47
N ILE A 126 6.83 -10.74 -4.57
CA ILE A 126 5.92 -10.79 -3.41
C ILE A 126 4.47 -10.79 -3.87
N VAL A 127 4.12 -9.94 -4.82
CA VAL A 127 2.76 -9.91 -5.42
C VAL A 127 2.39 -11.28 -5.96
N HIS A 128 3.32 -11.90 -6.72
CA HIS A 128 3.12 -13.23 -7.27
C HIS A 128 2.93 -14.28 -6.18
N ARG A 129 3.82 -14.35 -5.19
CA ARG A 129 3.72 -15.32 -4.09
C ARG A 129 2.43 -15.17 -3.30
N VAL A 130 2.04 -13.94 -2.97
CA VAL A 130 0.79 -13.64 -2.24
C VAL A 130 -0.42 -14.07 -3.06
N LYS A 131 -0.50 -13.69 -4.34
CA LYS A 131 -1.61 -14.07 -5.20
C LYS A 131 -1.73 -15.60 -5.33
N GLN A 132 -0.61 -16.30 -5.53
CA GLN A 132 -0.60 -17.77 -5.65
C GLN A 132 -1.00 -18.46 -4.34
N ARG A 133 -0.53 -17.96 -3.19
CA ARG A 133 -0.77 -18.62 -1.90
C ARG A 133 -2.20 -18.46 -1.40
N PHE A 134 -2.77 -17.26 -1.57
CA PHE A 134 -4.03 -16.89 -0.92
C PHE A 134 -5.19 -16.72 -1.88
N GLY A 135 -4.96 -16.41 -3.15
CA GLY A 135 -6.03 -16.15 -4.13
C GLY A 135 -6.90 -14.93 -3.84
N ALA A 136 -6.71 -14.26 -2.70
CA ALA A 136 -7.49 -13.11 -2.24
C ALA A 136 -7.28 -11.87 -3.14
N PRO A 137 -8.22 -10.89 -3.12
CA PRO A 137 -8.03 -9.60 -3.78
C PRO A 137 -6.70 -8.94 -3.37
N THR A 138 -5.78 -8.83 -4.32
CA THR A 138 -4.39 -8.39 -4.12
C THR A 138 -4.14 -7.11 -4.90
N LEU A 139 -3.85 -6.03 -4.19
CA LEU A 139 -3.55 -4.73 -4.75
C LEU A 139 -2.06 -4.42 -4.64
N VAL A 140 -1.61 -3.51 -5.49
CA VAL A 140 -0.21 -3.08 -5.53
C VAL A 140 -0.15 -1.57 -5.62
N TYR A 141 0.77 -0.96 -4.89
CA TYR A 141 1.04 0.47 -4.99
C TYR A 141 2.31 0.70 -5.81
N GLN A 142 2.17 1.21 -7.04
CA GLN A 142 3.28 1.80 -7.80
C GLN A 142 3.61 3.18 -7.20
N VAL A 143 4.61 3.23 -6.33
CA VAL A 143 4.79 4.36 -5.41
C VAL A 143 5.42 5.58 -6.07
N SER A 144 5.55 6.65 -5.29
CA SER A 144 6.00 7.95 -5.76
C SER A 144 7.40 7.94 -6.37
N GLY A 145 8.34 7.16 -5.83
CA GLY A 145 9.68 7.00 -6.39
C GLY A 145 9.68 6.26 -7.72
N GLU A 146 8.80 5.27 -7.88
CA GLU A 146 8.60 4.55 -9.14
C GLU A 146 8.05 5.49 -10.21
N TYR A 147 7.03 6.29 -9.86
CA TYR A 147 6.48 7.33 -10.73
C TYR A 147 7.56 8.35 -11.13
N ALA A 148 8.28 8.91 -10.16
CA ALA A 148 9.29 9.94 -10.40
C ALA A 148 10.44 9.43 -11.27
N MET A 149 10.87 8.17 -11.08
CA MET A 149 11.90 7.54 -11.90
C MET A 149 11.48 7.45 -13.37
N LEU A 150 10.26 6.96 -13.65
CA LEU A 150 9.74 6.88 -15.02
C LEU A 150 9.53 8.27 -15.62
N LYS A 151 8.98 9.22 -14.85
CA LYS A 151 8.81 10.61 -15.30
C LYS A 151 10.13 11.27 -15.65
N ALA A 152 11.14 11.14 -14.81
CA ALA A 152 12.44 11.76 -15.03
C ALA A 152 13.15 11.16 -16.25
N ALA A 153 13.16 9.84 -16.41
CA ALA A 153 13.76 9.20 -17.58
C ALA A 153 13.06 9.62 -18.88
N SER A 154 11.73 9.71 -18.86
CA SER A 154 10.95 10.11 -20.05
C SER A 154 11.12 11.59 -20.39
N ALA A 155 11.13 12.47 -19.38
CA ALA A 155 11.36 13.90 -19.56
C ALA A 155 12.77 14.21 -20.12
N ASN A 156 13.75 13.34 -19.86
CA ASN A 156 15.09 13.42 -20.44
C ASN A 156 15.19 12.75 -21.83
N GLY A 157 14.08 12.22 -22.37
CA GLY A 157 14.06 11.54 -23.66
C GLY A 157 14.77 10.18 -23.68
N TRP A 158 15.03 9.57 -22.52
CA TRP A 158 15.70 8.26 -22.44
C TRP A 158 14.74 7.10 -22.68
N LEU A 159 13.47 7.30 -22.35
CA LEU A 159 12.40 6.31 -22.50
C LEU A 159 11.17 6.99 -23.12
N ASP A 160 10.44 6.24 -23.93
CA ASP A 160 9.09 6.63 -24.35
C ASP A 160 8.13 6.47 -23.16
N GLU A 161 7.50 7.57 -22.74
CA GLU A 161 6.72 7.60 -21.51
C GLU A 161 5.52 6.65 -21.54
N GLU A 162 4.72 6.71 -22.61
CA GLU A 162 3.51 5.89 -22.73
C GLU A 162 3.87 4.42 -22.76
N ALA A 163 4.87 4.04 -23.57
CA ALA A 163 5.29 2.65 -23.71
C ALA A 163 5.78 2.07 -22.37
N VAL A 164 6.71 2.75 -21.69
CA VAL A 164 7.31 2.20 -20.45
C VAL A 164 6.32 2.20 -19.29
N VAL A 165 5.47 3.22 -19.18
CA VAL A 165 4.45 3.27 -18.12
C VAL A 165 3.44 2.15 -18.34
N MET A 166 2.92 1.99 -19.55
CA MET A 166 1.96 0.92 -19.84
C MET A 166 2.57 -0.48 -19.65
N GLU A 167 3.83 -0.68 -20.04
CA GLU A 167 4.55 -1.93 -19.78
C GLU A 167 4.70 -2.20 -18.28
N SER A 168 5.02 -1.19 -17.47
CA SER A 168 5.14 -1.32 -16.01
C SER A 168 3.82 -1.74 -15.36
N LEU A 169 2.69 -1.16 -15.80
CA LEU A 169 1.37 -1.52 -15.31
C LEU A 169 0.98 -2.95 -15.72
N VAL A 170 1.32 -3.36 -16.95
CA VAL A 170 1.14 -4.74 -17.41
C VAL A 170 1.99 -5.71 -16.58
N ALA A 171 3.23 -5.35 -16.22
CA ALA A 171 4.06 -6.18 -15.35
C ALA A 171 3.42 -6.40 -13.98
N ILE A 172 2.84 -5.35 -13.38
CA ILE A 172 2.09 -5.45 -12.11
C ILE A 172 0.85 -6.34 -12.27
N LYS A 173 0.08 -6.19 -13.36
CA LYS A 173 -1.06 -7.07 -13.65
C LYS A 173 -0.63 -8.53 -13.84
N ARG A 174 0.45 -8.77 -14.59
CA ARG A 174 1.01 -10.11 -14.85
C ARG A 174 1.49 -10.79 -13.57
N ALA A 175 2.04 -10.04 -12.62
CA ALA A 175 2.43 -10.56 -11.32
C ALA A 175 1.24 -11.06 -10.50
N GLY A 176 0.02 -10.59 -10.79
CA GLY A 176 -1.22 -11.06 -10.16
C GLY A 176 -2.00 -9.97 -9.44
N ALA A 177 -1.66 -8.69 -9.61
CA ALA A 177 -2.44 -7.62 -9.00
C ALA A 177 -3.84 -7.49 -9.63
N ASP A 178 -4.88 -7.36 -8.82
CA ASP A 178 -6.26 -7.11 -9.26
C ASP A 178 -6.48 -5.62 -9.55
N ALA A 179 -5.91 -4.74 -8.72
CA ALA A 179 -5.91 -3.29 -8.95
C ALA A 179 -4.56 -2.67 -8.55
N ILE A 180 -4.28 -1.50 -9.14
CA ILE A 180 -3.02 -0.79 -9.01
C ILE A 180 -3.29 0.63 -8.54
N LEU A 181 -2.70 1.02 -7.41
CA LEU A 181 -2.62 2.42 -7.01
C LEU A 181 -1.41 3.02 -7.72
N SER A 182 -1.66 3.96 -8.63
CA SER A 182 -0.61 4.61 -9.40
C SER A 182 -0.94 6.08 -9.63
N TYR A 183 0.08 6.93 -9.57
CA TYR A 183 0.00 8.34 -9.97
C TYR A 183 -0.24 8.51 -11.48
N TYR A 184 0.03 7.48 -12.28
CA TYR A 184 -0.27 7.44 -13.72
C TYR A 184 -1.70 7.00 -14.03
N ALA A 185 -2.56 6.76 -13.04
CA ALA A 185 -3.88 6.17 -13.28
C ALA A 185 -4.72 6.94 -14.31
N LEU A 186 -4.71 8.29 -14.26
CA LEU A 186 -5.45 9.12 -15.22
C LEU A 186 -4.83 9.06 -16.62
N GLN A 187 -3.51 9.21 -16.73
CA GLN A 187 -2.79 9.17 -18.02
C GLN A 187 -2.94 7.79 -18.68
N ALA A 188 -2.80 6.70 -17.92
CA ALA A 188 -3.00 5.35 -18.41
C ALA A 188 -4.44 5.14 -18.90
N ALA A 189 -5.44 5.66 -18.18
CA ALA A 189 -6.84 5.59 -18.62
C ALA A 189 -7.05 6.35 -19.95
N GLU A 190 -6.41 7.50 -20.13
CA GLU A 190 -6.45 8.26 -21.38
C GLU A 190 -5.81 7.50 -22.55
N TRP A 191 -4.60 6.95 -22.36
CA TRP A 191 -3.93 6.13 -23.37
C TRP A 191 -4.74 4.89 -23.76
N ILE A 192 -5.32 4.18 -22.78
CA ILE A 192 -6.19 3.03 -23.05
C ILE A 192 -7.42 3.45 -23.84
N ARG A 193 -8.02 4.60 -23.51
CA ARG A 193 -9.21 5.11 -24.22
C ARG A 193 -8.88 5.48 -25.67
N MET A 194 -7.73 6.09 -25.93
CA MET A 194 -7.33 6.49 -27.29
C MET A 194 -7.03 5.31 -28.22
N ARG A 195 -6.74 4.13 -27.66
CA ARG A 195 -6.51 2.88 -28.41
C ARG A 195 -7.79 2.07 -28.68
N ARG A 196 -8.93 2.48 -28.13
CA ARG A 196 -10.25 1.87 -28.37
C ARG A 196 -10.99 2.61 -29.47
#